data_AF-A0A6B3G7B2-F1
#
_entry.id   AF-A0A6B3G7B2-F1
#
_cell.length_a   1.000
_cell.length_b   1.000
_cell.length_c   1.000
_cell.angle_alpha   90.00
_cell.angle_beta   90.00
_cell.angle_gamma   90.00
#
_symmetry.space_group_name_H-M   'P 1'
#
loop_
_entity.id
_entity.type
_entity.pdbx_description
1 polymer ?
#
loop_
_entity_poly.entity_id
_entity_poly.type
_entity_poly.pdbx_seq_one_letter_code
_entity_poly.pdbx_strand_id
1 'polypeptide(L)' 'MFTTRPTLQGTFGMVSSTHWLASQSAMAVLEDGGNAYDAAVAAGFVLHVVEPHLNGPAGEVP' A
#
# COMPACT_ATOMS: atom_id res chain seq x y z
N MET A 1 -19.88 10.69 16.39
CA MET A 1 -19.02 11.27 15.32
C MET A 1 -19.01 10.28 14.16
N PHE A 2 -19.31 10.72 12.94
CA PHE A 2 -19.35 9.84 11.75
C PHE A 2 -17.96 9.70 11.12
N THR A 3 -17.62 8.51 10.63
CA THR A 3 -16.42 8.23 9.81
C THR A 3 -16.82 7.46 8.55
N THR A 4 -16.11 7.66 7.43
CA THR A 4 -16.44 7.00 6.15
C THR A 4 -16.09 5.52 6.12
N ARG A 5 -15.12 5.12 6.95
CA ARG A 5 -14.66 3.74 7.22
C ARG A 5 -14.21 3.66 8.70
N PRO A 6 -14.14 2.47 9.30
CA PRO A 6 -13.56 2.32 10.63
C PRO A 6 -12.06 2.66 10.62
N THR A 7 -11.56 3.16 11.75
CA THR A 7 -10.13 3.06 12.07
C THR A 7 -9.83 1.61 12.38
N LEU A 8 -9.14 0.93 11.46
CA LEU A 8 -8.85 -0.49 11.59
C LEU A 8 -7.95 -0.74 12.83
N GLN A 9 -8.10 -1.91 13.44
CA GLN A 9 -7.30 -2.39 14.57
C GLN A 9 -6.89 -3.85 14.33
N GLY A 10 -5.69 -4.24 14.77
CA GLY A 10 -5.17 -5.60 14.59
C GLY A 10 -3.75 -5.75 15.14
N THR A 11 -3.18 -6.95 15.03
CA THR A 11 -1.86 -7.31 15.62
C THR A 11 -0.86 -7.93 14.64
N PHE A 12 -1.20 -8.01 13.34
CA PHE A 12 -0.33 -8.61 12.33
C PHE A 12 0.33 -7.54 11.44
N GLY A 13 -0.46 -6.75 10.72
CA GLY A 13 0.04 -5.72 9.82
C GLY A 13 -1.07 -4.76 9.39
N MET A 14 -0.68 -3.58 8.92
CA MET A 14 -1.58 -2.54 8.41
C MET A 14 -0.93 -1.84 7.21
N VAL A 15 -1.73 -1.62 6.16
CA VAL A 15 -1.32 -0.85 4.98
C VAL A 15 -2.37 0.21 4.68
N SER A 16 -1.91 1.41 4.33
CA SER A 16 -2.74 2.49 3.82
C SER A 16 -2.09 3.08 2.58
N SER A 17 -2.88 3.30 1.53
CA SER A 17 -2.43 3.95 0.29
C SER A 17 -3.61 4.62 -0.42
N THR A 18 -3.32 5.36 -1.48
CA THR A 18 -4.30 6.04 -2.34
C THR A 18 -5.10 5.07 -3.22
N HIS A 19 -4.57 3.87 -3.50
CA HIS A 19 -5.21 2.86 -4.34
C HIS A 19 -5.42 1.53 -3.61
N TRP A 20 -6.65 0.98 -3.61
CA TRP A 20 -6.94 -0.26 -2.89
C TRP A 20 -6.11 -1.47 -3.39
N LEU A 21 -5.82 -1.53 -4.70
CA LEU A 21 -4.93 -2.56 -5.28
C LEU A 21 -3.52 -2.50 -4.69
N ALA A 22 -2.94 -1.30 -4.52
CA ALA A 22 -1.62 -1.16 -3.90
C ALA A 22 -1.64 -1.56 -2.42
N SER A 23 -2.67 -1.14 -1.67
CA SER A 23 -2.85 -1.55 -0.27
C SER A 23 -2.91 -3.06 -0.12
N GLN A 24 -3.71 -3.76 -0.95
CA GLN A 24 -3.83 -5.21 -0.86
C GLN A 24 -2.59 -5.95 -1.36
N SER A 25 -1.90 -5.46 -2.39
CA SER A 25 -0.66 -6.08 -2.85
C SER A 25 0.45 -6.00 -1.80
N ALA A 26 0.56 -4.89 -1.09
CA ALA A 26 1.47 -4.77 0.05
C ALA A 26 1.04 -5.65 1.23
N MET A 27 -0.27 -5.75 1.51
CA MET A 27 -0.78 -6.66 2.53
C MET A 27 -0.45 -8.13 2.20
N ALA A 28 -0.56 -8.53 0.93
CA ALA A 28 -0.19 -9.87 0.47
C ALA A 28 1.29 -10.19 0.73
N VAL A 29 2.19 -9.20 0.62
CA VAL A 29 3.60 -9.36 0.97
C VAL A 29 3.80 -9.54 2.48
N LEU A 30 3.05 -8.82 3.31
CA LEU A 30 3.06 -9.05 4.77
C LEU A 30 2.57 -10.47 5.09
N GLU A 31 1.47 -10.91 4.45
CA GLU A 31 0.91 -12.27 4.61
C GLU A 31 1.88 -13.37 4.17
N ASP A 32 2.75 -13.10 3.18
CA ASP A 32 3.81 -14.00 2.72
C ASP A 32 5.11 -13.91 3.56
N GLY A 33 5.07 -13.18 4.68
CA GLY A 33 6.17 -13.10 5.65
C GLY A 33 7.18 -11.97 5.39
N GLY A 34 6.90 -11.07 4.45
CA GLY A 34 7.67 -9.86 4.24
C GLY A 34 7.51 -8.85 5.38
N ASN A 35 8.48 -7.94 5.51
CA ASN A 35 8.39 -6.83 6.46
C ASN A 35 7.76 -5.58 5.82
N ALA A 36 7.67 -4.50 6.59
CA ALA A 36 7.08 -3.24 6.14
C ALA A 36 7.78 -2.64 4.90
N TYR A 37 9.09 -2.84 4.73
CA TYR A 37 9.85 -2.34 3.61
C TYR A 37 9.59 -3.17 2.34
N ASP A 38 9.52 -4.49 2.45
CA ASP A 38 9.14 -5.36 1.32
C ASP A 38 7.74 -5.00 0.80
N ALA A 39 6.80 -4.82 1.74
CA ALA A 39 5.44 -4.39 1.44
C ALA A 39 5.40 -2.99 0.79
N ALA A 40 6.21 -2.04 1.26
CA ALA A 40 6.29 -0.70 0.69
C ALA A 40 6.81 -0.71 -0.76
N VAL A 41 7.81 -1.54 -1.07
CA VAL A 41 8.33 -1.70 -2.44
C VAL A 41 7.24 -2.28 -3.35
N ALA A 42 6.52 -3.32 -2.90
CA ALA A 42 5.42 -3.90 -3.66
C ALA A 42 4.31 -2.89 -3.94
N ALA A 43 3.89 -2.11 -2.93
CA ALA A 43 2.94 -1.01 -3.14
C ALA A 43 3.46 0.01 -4.15
N GLY A 44 4.73 0.44 -4.05
CA GLY A 44 5.33 1.43 -4.94
C GLY A 44 5.27 1.02 -6.42
N PHE A 45 5.68 -0.22 -6.74
CA PHE A 45 5.59 -0.72 -8.11
C PHE A 45 4.15 -0.91 -8.59
N VAL A 46 3.22 -1.32 -7.72
CA VAL A 46 1.80 -1.41 -8.08
C VAL A 46 1.21 -0.02 -8.36
N LEU A 47 1.54 0.99 -7.55
CA LEU A 47 1.09 2.37 -7.75
C LEU A 47 1.48 2.92 -9.12
N HIS A 48 2.69 2.62 -9.61
CA HIS A 48 3.09 3.00 -10.97
C HIS A 48 2.13 2.49 -12.05
N VAL A 49 1.47 1.35 -11.83
CA VAL A 49 0.54 0.73 -12.77
C VAL A 49 -0.89 1.26 -12.58
N VAL A 50 -1.32 1.45 -11.33
CA VAL A 50 -2.72 1.77 -11.02
C VAL A 50 -2.99 3.27 -10.85
N GLU A 51 -1.94 4.08 -10.64
CA GLU A 51 -1.99 5.54 -10.56
C GLU A 51 -0.98 6.23 -11.52
N PRO A 52 -0.87 5.83 -12.80
CA PRO A 52 0.12 6.42 -13.73
C PRO A 52 -0.12 7.90 -14.04
N HIS A 53 -1.28 8.42 -13.66
CA HIS A 53 -1.63 9.84 -13.76
C HIS A 53 -1.13 10.67 -12.58
N LEU A 54 -0.60 10.02 -11.53
CA LEU A 54 -0.07 10.66 -10.32
C LEU A 54 1.40 10.36 -10.07
N ASN A 55 1.90 9.19 -10.47
CA ASN A 55 3.31 8.82 -10.32
C ASN A 55 3.81 7.87 -11.43
N GLY A 56 5.09 7.46 -11.35
CA GLY A 56 5.67 6.48 -12.26
C GLY A 56 7.11 6.10 -11.92
N PRO A 57 7.66 5.03 -12.53
CA PRO A 57 8.97 4.47 -12.15
C PRO A 57 10.17 5.40 -12.34
N ALA A 58 10.01 6.43 -13.18
CA ALA A 58 11.04 7.44 -13.46
C ALA A 58 10.79 8.77 -12.72
N GLY A 59 9.90 8.79 -11.73
CA GLY A 59 9.71 9.92 -10.82
C GLY A 59 10.73 9.96 -9.69
N GLU A 60 10.32 10.46 -8.53
CA GLU A 60 11.10 10.48 -7.29
C GLU A 60 10.27 10.03 -6.09
N VAL A 61 10.93 9.64 -4.99
CA VAL A 61 10.31 9.34 -3.70
C VAL A 61 11.25 9.86 -2.58
N PRO A 62 10.81 10.83 -1.75
CA PRO A 62 11.61 11.35 -0.64
C PRO A 62 11.64 10.43 0.58
#